data_AF-A0A9P5W9C0-F1
#
_entry.id   AF-A0A9P5W9C0-F1
#
_cell.length_a   1.000
_cell.length_b   1.000
_cell.length_c   1.000
_cell.angle_alpha   90.00
_cell.angle_beta   90.00
_cell.angle_gamma   90.00
#
_symmetry.space_group_name_H-M   'P 1'
#
loop_
_entity.id
_entity.type
_entity.pdbx_description
1 polymer ?
#
loop_
_entity_poly.entity_id
_entity_poly.type
_entity_poly.pdbx_seq_one_letter_code
_entity_poly.pdbx_strand_id
1 'polypeptide(L)'
;MPPSTMNKILLNMPAPMLQHAANLISFYFQHVRPRQAIVQKYLRRLIILVFLLNFKSLPGVFHAKMGLRIAAVQLYSIRHGKGFRIKPTDTSIVRERVWVDDLDLNFHFSNSSYGKNCDYARVKYVTSLLGPSVLPLHPMRRIAFALGGNQMWFKKEITLFQSYEIRTRLLTWNRKWFVIEHRMYTPS
;
A
#
# COMPACT_ATOMS: atom_id res chain seq x y z
N MET A 1 46.36 25.74 15.65
CA MET A 1 45.82 24.35 15.60
C MET A 1 46.81 23.47 14.87
N PRO A 2 47.17 22.28 15.38
CA PRO A 2 48.07 21.39 14.66
C PRO A 2 47.45 21.03 13.30
N PRO A 3 48.23 21.00 12.20
CA PRO A 3 47.73 20.60 10.90
C PRO A 3 47.11 19.20 11.03
N SER A 4 45.90 19.04 10.48
CA SER A 4 45.25 17.73 10.38
C SER A 4 46.23 16.72 9.74
N THR A 5 46.11 15.44 10.07
CA THR A 5 47.02 14.38 9.59
C THR A 5 47.22 14.43 8.06
N MET A 6 46.19 14.87 7.33
CA MET A 6 46.20 15.07 5.88
C MET A 6 47.15 16.20 5.42
N ASN A 7 47.19 17.31 6.16
CA ASN A 7 48.09 18.44 5.86
C ASN A 7 49.56 18.07 6.08
N LYS A 8 49.87 17.20 7.06
CA LYS A 8 51.24 16.72 7.31
C LYS A 8 51.77 15.82 6.19
N ILE A 9 50.91 14.98 5.61
CA ILE A 9 51.28 14.09 4.50
C ILE A 9 51.53 14.90 3.22
N LEU A 10 50.67 15.87 2.91
CA LEU A 10 50.82 16.73 1.73
C LEU A 10 52.10 17.59 1.81
N LEU A 11 52.42 18.16 2.97
CA LEU A 11 53.62 18.99 3.16
C LEU A 11 54.95 18.24 2.96
N ASN A 12 54.96 16.90 3.11
CA ASN A 12 56.15 16.07 2.95
C ASN A 12 56.29 15.47 1.54
N MET A 13 55.37 15.76 0.61
CA MET A 13 55.43 15.23 -0.75
C MET A 13 56.35 16.07 -1.66
N PRO A 14 57.06 15.45 -2.61
CA PRO A 14 57.78 16.17 -3.65
C PRO A 14 56.85 17.12 -4.43
N ALA A 15 57.36 18.29 -4.82
CA ALA A 15 56.63 19.31 -5.59
C ALA A 15 55.82 18.75 -6.80
N PRO A 16 56.34 17.83 -7.64
CA PRO A 16 55.55 17.28 -8.75
C PRO A 16 54.37 16.41 -8.29
N MET A 17 54.51 15.70 -7.16
CA MET A 17 53.40 14.93 -6.57
C MET A 17 52.33 15.85 -5.98
N LEU A 18 52.74 16.94 -5.33
CA LEU A 18 51.82 17.97 -4.84
C LEU A 18 50.99 18.59 -5.96
N GLN A 19 51.63 18.93 -7.09
CA GLN A 19 50.93 19.47 -8.25
C GLN A 19 49.94 18.46 -8.84
N HIS A 20 50.32 17.19 -8.93
CA HIS A 20 49.43 16.14 -9.44
C HIS A 20 48.21 15.92 -8.52
N ALA A 21 48.43 15.89 -7.20
CA ALA A 21 47.35 15.82 -6.22
C ALA A 21 46.40 17.02 -6.32
N ALA A 22 46.94 18.24 -6.45
CA ALA A 22 46.13 19.45 -6.64
C ALA A 22 45.31 19.39 -7.94
N ASN A 23 45.89 18.90 -9.04
CA ASN A 23 45.19 18.72 -10.31
C ASN A 23 44.05 17.70 -10.21
N LEU A 24 44.26 16.57 -9.52
CA LEU A 24 43.22 15.55 -9.30
C LEU A 24 42.08 16.08 -8.42
N ILE A 25 42.40 16.80 -7.35
CA ILE A 25 41.42 17.44 -6.47
C ILE A 25 40.61 18.48 -7.25
N SER A 26 41.29 19.33 -8.02
CA SER A 26 40.65 20.34 -8.88
C SER A 26 39.74 19.67 -9.92
N PHE A 27 40.22 18.63 -10.60
CA PHE A 27 39.44 17.84 -11.55
C PHE A 27 38.18 17.26 -10.91
N TYR A 28 38.30 16.66 -9.71
CA TYR A 28 37.16 16.12 -8.97
C TYR A 28 36.13 17.22 -8.66
N PHE A 29 36.54 18.36 -8.11
CA PHE A 29 35.61 19.43 -7.74
C PHE A 29 34.98 20.13 -8.94
N GLN A 30 35.69 20.23 -10.07
CA GLN A 30 35.19 20.86 -11.29
C GLN A 30 34.31 19.93 -12.13
N HIS A 31 34.65 18.64 -12.24
CA HIS A 31 34.02 17.72 -13.20
C HIS A 31 33.18 16.62 -12.56
N VAL A 32 33.59 16.10 -11.39
CA VAL A 32 32.94 14.94 -10.75
C VAL A 32 31.87 15.38 -9.75
N ARG A 33 32.21 16.25 -8.79
CA ARG A 33 31.29 16.69 -7.73
C ARG A 33 29.99 17.31 -8.25
N PRO A 34 29.99 18.18 -9.29
CA PRO A 34 28.75 18.73 -9.84
C PRO A 34 27.86 17.64 -10.44
N ARG A 35 28.44 16.70 -11.19
CA ARG A 35 27.71 15.56 -11.78
C ARG A 35 27.16 14.63 -10.70
N GLN A 36 27.92 14.35 -9.66
CA GLN A 36 27.48 13.54 -8.53
C GLN A 36 26.29 14.18 -7.80
N ALA A 37 26.34 15.49 -7.54
CA ALA A 37 25.23 16.21 -6.91
C ALA A 37 23.96 16.17 -7.79
N ILE A 38 24.13 16.29 -9.11
CA ILE A 38 23.04 16.17 -10.08
C ILE A 38 22.44 14.76 -10.07
N VAL A 39 23.27 13.73 -10.17
CA VAL A 39 22.84 12.31 -10.15
C VAL A 39 22.12 12.00 -8.85
N GLN A 40 22.66 12.39 -7.70
CA GLN A 40 22.02 12.21 -6.39
C GLN A 40 20.65 12.89 -6.32
N LYS A 41 20.53 14.12 -6.84
CA LYS A 41 19.26 14.86 -6.87
C LYS A 41 18.20 14.12 -7.68
N TYR A 42 18.54 13.64 -8.88
CA TYR A 42 17.58 12.93 -9.73
C TYR A 42 17.28 11.52 -9.23
N LEU A 43 18.29 10.80 -8.71
CA LEU A 43 18.10 9.49 -8.09
C LEU A 43 17.17 9.58 -6.88
N ARG A 44 17.36 10.58 -6.01
CA ARG A 44 16.46 10.81 -4.87
C ARG A 44 15.03 11.07 -5.32
N ARG A 45 14.84 11.87 -6.37
CA ARG A 45 13.51 12.14 -6.95
C ARG A 45 12.88 10.87 -7.55
N LEU A 46 13.67 10.07 -8.24
CA LEU A 46 13.22 8.79 -8.78
C LEU A 46 12.79 7.83 -7.68
N ILE A 47 13.58 7.71 -6.60
CA ILE A 47 13.23 6.89 -5.45
C ILE A 47 11.90 7.35 -4.85
N ILE A 48 11.75 8.65 -4.59
CA ILE A 48 10.49 9.21 -4.06
C ILE A 48 9.32 8.91 -5.01
N LEU A 49 9.52 9.08 -6.31
CA LEU A 49 8.49 8.80 -7.31
C LEU A 49 8.08 7.32 -7.27
N VAL A 50 9.02 6.38 -7.19
CA VAL A 50 8.73 4.94 -7.06
C VAL A 50 7.88 4.67 -5.81
N PHE A 51 8.24 5.26 -4.66
CA PHE A 51 7.45 5.13 -3.43
C PHE A 51 6.03 5.72 -3.56
N LEU A 52 5.89 6.87 -4.22
CA LEU A 52 4.59 7.51 -4.45
C LEU A 52 3.72 6.72 -5.42
N LEU A 53 4.30 6.13 -6.47
CA LEU A 53 3.57 5.28 -7.41
C LEU A 53 3.16 3.95 -6.78
N ASN A 54 3.93 3.46 -5.80
CA ASN A 54 3.71 2.17 -5.11
C ASN A 54 3.16 2.30 -3.69
N PHE A 55 2.56 3.43 -3.35
CA PHE A 55 2.23 3.73 -1.96
C PHE A 55 1.23 2.74 -1.34
N LYS A 56 0.33 2.12 -2.14
CA LYS A 56 -0.64 1.15 -1.61
C LYS A 56 -0.02 -0.21 -1.30
N SER A 57 1.10 -0.51 -1.94
CA SER A 57 1.86 -1.75 -1.78
C SER A 57 2.98 -1.64 -0.75
N LEU A 58 3.11 -0.48 -0.08
CA LEU A 58 4.07 -0.33 1.00
C LEU A 58 3.74 -1.25 2.20
N PRO A 59 4.77 -1.75 2.89
CA PRO A 59 4.58 -2.57 4.09
C PRO A 59 3.62 -1.91 5.08
N GLY A 60 2.64 -2.69 5.57
CA GLY A 60 1.66 -2.23 6.56
C GLY A 60 0.45 -1.49 5.99
N VAL A 61 0.48 -0.96 4.76
CA VAL A 61 -0.67 -0.22 4.19
C VAL A 61 -1.90 -1.11 4.05
N PHE A 62 -1.71 -2.36 3.66
CA PHE A 62 -2.79 -3.35 3.62
C PHE A 62 -3.49 -3.51 4.99
N HIS A 63 -2.71 -3.72 6.05
CA HIS A 63 -3.23 -3.88 7.39
C HIS A 63 -3.86 -2.59 7.94
N ALA A 64 -3.27 -1.44 7.63
CA ALA A 64 -3.83 -0.14 8.00
C ALA A 64 -5.19 0.09 7.34
N LYS A 65 -5.33 -0.13 6.03
CA LYS A 65 -6.62 -0.02 5.33
C LYS A 65 -7.66 -0.98 5.92
N MET A 66 -7.28 -2.24 6.15
CA MET A 66 -8.14 -3.23 6.79
C MET A 66 -8.62 -2.76 8.18
N GLY A 67 -7.67 -2.31 9.02
CA GLY A 67 -7.92 -1.79 10.36
C GLY A 67 -8.82 -0.56 10.36
N LEU A 68 -8.65 0.36 9.42
CA LEU A 68 -9.52 1.54 9.28
C LEU A 68 -10.96 1.14 8.94
N ARG A 69 -11.18 0.12 8.12
CA ARG A 69 -12.55 -0.36 7.82
C ARG A 69 -13.21 -0.96 9.05
N ILE A 70 -12.46 -1.71 9.85
CA ILE A 70 -12.92 -2.27 11.13
C ILE A 70 -13.24 -1.14 12.11
N ALA A 71 -12.29 -0.21 12.31
CA ALA A 71 -12.42 0.89 13.24
C ALA A 71 -13.62 1.77 12.89
N ALA A 72 -13.86 2.05 11.61
CA ALA A 72 -15.03 2.82 11.18
C ALA A 72 -16.36 2.17 11.62
N VAL A 73 -16.48 0.84 11.50
CA VAL A 73 -17.68 0.09 11.94
C VAL A 73 -17.83 0.12 13.47
N GLN A 74 -16.73 -0.06 14.20
CA GLN A 74 -16.74 -0.03 15.67
C GLN A 74 -17.04 1.37 16.21
N LEU A 75 -16.39 2.41 15.68
CA LEU A 75 -16.64 3.80 16.07
C LEU A 75 -18.08 4.21 15.78
N TYR A 76 -18.65 3.79 14.65
CA TYR A 76 -20.08 3.99 14.40
C TYR A 76 -20.94 3.33 15.48
N SER A 77 -20.62 2.09 15.85
CA SER A 77 -21.39 1.32 16.84
C SER A 77 -21.34 1.95 18.23
N ILE A 78 -20.16 2.42 18.65
CA ILE A 78 -19.94 3.12 19.92
C ILE A 78 -20.72 4.43 19.93
N ARG A 79 -20.59 5.25 18.87
CA ARG A 79 -21.21 6.58 18.78
C ARG A 79 -22.74 6.53 18.86
N HIS A 80 -23.37 5.48 18.36
CA HIS A 80 -24.83 5.37 18.32
C HIS A 80 -25.39 4.44 19.42
N GLY A 81 -24.54 3.93 20.32
CA GLY A 81 -24.96 3.03 21.40
C GLY A 81 -25.60 1.72 20.93
N LYS A 82 -25.45 1.37 19.65
CA LYS A 82 -26.02 0.16 19.04
C LYS A 82 -25.02 -0.45 18.06
N GLY A 83 -24.93 -1.78 18.03
CA GLY A 83 -24.10 -2.46 17.04
C GLY A 83 -24.49 -2.04 15.63
N PHE A 84 -23.53 -1.62 14.81
CA PHE A 84 -23.73 -1.45 13.36
C PHE A 84 -23.93 -2.84 12.76
N ARG A 85 -25.16 -3.35 12.88
CA ARG A 85 -25.56 -4.68 12.44
C ARG A 85 -26.38 -4.55 11.18
N ILE A 86 -25.76 -4.91 10.07
CA ILE A 86 -26.47 -5.09 8.80
C ILE A 86 -27.15 -6.47 8.81
N LYS A 87 -28.32 -6.59 8.16
CA LYS A 87 -28.93 -7.90 7.93
C LYS A 87 -28.07 -8.69 6.92
N PRO A 88 -28.13 -10.02 6.91
CA PRO A 88 -27.37 -10.82 5.94
C PRO A 88 -27.62 -10.42 4.48
N THR A 89 -28.85 -10.06 4.14
CA THR A 89 -29.27 -9.64 2.80
C THR A 89 -28.91 -8.18 2.46
N ASP A 90 -28.51 -7.39 3.44
CA ASP A 90 -28.14 -5.98 3.22
C ASP A 90 -26.80 -5.90 2.49
N THR A 91 -26.65 -4.84 1.70
CA THR A 91 -25.44 -4.62 0.91
C THR A 91 -24.49 -3.67 1.63
N SER A 92 -23.27 -4.11 1.90
CA SER A 92 -22.17 -3.25 2.34
C SER A 92 -21.38 -2.71 1.14
N ILE A 93 -21.13 -1.41 1.12
CA ILE A 93 -20.41 -0.73 0.04
C ILE A 93 -19.03 -0.29 0.52
N VAL A 94 -17.99 -0.64 -0.22
CA VAL A 94 -16.63 -0.09 -0.08
C VAL A 94 -16.26 0.62 -1.38
N ARG A 95 -15.78 1.86 -1.27
CA ARG A 95 -15.31 2.65 -2.41
C ARG A 95 -13.80 2.69 -2.42
N GLU A 96 -13.24 2.51 -3.62
CA GLU A 96 -11.81 2.53 -3.90
C GLU A 96 -11.57 3.22 -5.26
N ARG A 97 -10.30 3.49 -5.56
CA ARG A 97 -9.84 4.06 -6.83
C ARG A 97 -8.63 3.29 -7.30
N VAL A 98 -8.54 2.96 -8.58
CA VAL A 98 -7.36 2.28 -9.14
C VAL A 98 -6.16 3.21 -9.10
N TRP A 99 -5.01 2.69 -8.68
CA TRP A 99 -3.72 3.40 -8.71
C TRP A 99 -2.70 2.63 -9.54
N VAL A 100 -1.54 3.25 -9.77
CA VAL A 100 -0.49 2.72 -10.65
C VAL A 100 -0.02 1.34 -10.19
N ASP A 101 0.13 1.12 -8.89
CA ASP A 101 0.55 -0.16 -8.33
C ASP A 101 -0.54 -1.22 -8.22
N ASP A 102 -1.76 -0.90 -8.65
CA ASP A 102 -2.81 -1.89 -8.79
C ASP A 102 -2.80 -2.56 -10.19
N LEU A 103 -2.05 -2.02 -11.15
CA LEU A 103 -1.99 -2.51 -12.52
C LEU A 103 -1.00 -3.68 -12.69
N ASP A 104 -1.23 -4.51 -13.70
CA ASP A 104 -0.28 -5.52 -14.16
C ASP A 104 0.63 -4.99 -15.29
N LEU A 105 1.48 -5.86 -15.85
CA LEU A 105 2.39 -5.51 -16.95
C LEU A 105 1.67 -5.11 -18.25
N ASN A 106 0.38 -5.45 -18.39
CA ASN A 106 -0.45 -5.07 -19.53
C ASN A 106 -1.19 -3.75 -19.27
N PHE A 107 -0.90 -3.06 -18.17
CA PHE A 107 -1.60 -1.85 -17.72
C PHE A 107 -3.09 -2.04 -17.42
N HIS A 108 -3.55 -3.29 -17.25
CA HIS A 108 -4.90 -3.59 -16.79
C HIS A 108 -4.91 -3.71 -15.26
N PHE A 109 -6.06 -3.45 -14.64
CA PHE A 109 -6.22 -3.69 -13.21
C PHE A 109 -5.98 -5.17 -12.91
N SER A 110 -4.98 -5.46 -12.08
CA SER A 110 -4.45 -6.82 -11.98
C SER A 110 -5.42 -7.78 -11.28
N ASN A 111 -5.34 -9.06 -11.66
CA ASN A 111 -6.14 -10.13 -11.05
C ASN A 111 -5.99 -10.19 -9.52
N SER A 112 -4.78 -9.95 -9.01
CA SER A 112 -4.51 -9.93 -7.57
C SER A 112 -5.10 -8.70 -6.88
N SER A 113 -5.13 -7.55 -7.56
CA SER A 113 -5.76 -6.33 -7.04
C SER A 113 -7.26 -6.49 -6.81
N TYR A 114 -7.99 -7.22 -7.65
CA TYR A 114 -9.39 -7.55 -7.39
C TYR A 114 -9.57 -8.31 -6.06
N GLY A 115 -8.78 -9.37 -5.85
CA GLY A 115 -8.81 -10.17 -4.62
C GLY A 115 -8.47 -9.36 -3.37
N LYS A 116 -7.37 -8.60 -3.44
CA LYS A 116 -6.91 -7.69 -2.36
C LYS A 116 -8.02 -6.73 -1.92
N ASN A 117 -8.71 -6.10 -2.88
CA ASN A 117 -9.76 -5.14 -2.57
C ASN A 117 -11.07 -5.82 -2.08
N CYS A 118 -11.36 -7.04 -2.53
CA CYS A 118 -12.45 -7.85 -1.97
C CYS A 118 -12.23 -8.18 -0.49
N ASP A 119 -10.99 -8.35 -0.03
CA ASP A 119 -10.72 -8.59 1.40
C ASP A 119 -11.08 -7.38 2.28
N TYR A 120 -10.80 -6.15 1.82
CA TYR A 120 -11.25 -4.93 2.51
C TYR A 120 -12.77 -4.82 2.59
N ALA A 121 -13.47 -5.18 1.50
CA ALA A 121 -14.93 -5.18 1.48
C ALA A 121 -15.50 -6.26 2.41
N ARG A 122 -14.88 -7.46 2.42
CA ARG A 122 -15.29 -8.60 3.23
C ARG A 122 -15.12 -8.33 4.72
N VAL A 123 -13.97 -7.78 5.15
CA VAL A 123 -13.77 -7.49 6.58
C VAL A 123 -14.79 -6.48 7.09
N LYS A 124 -15.06 -5.41 6.31
CA LYS A 124 -16.09 -4.43 6.66
C LYS A 124 -17.46 -5.10 6.79
N TYR A 125 -17.84 -5.90 5.79
CA TYR A 125 -19.12 -6.60 5.77
C TYR A 125 -19.27 -7.56 6.96
N VAL A 126 -18.29 -8.44 7.19
CA VAL A 126 -18.34 -9.46 8.25
C VAL A 126 -18.30 -8.83 9.65
N THR A 127 -17.48 -7.79 9.87
CA THR A 127 -17.50 -7.04 11.13
C THR A 127 -18.83 -6.31 11.34
N SER A 128 -19.45 -5.81 10.27
CA SER A 128 -20.80 -5.22 10.34
C SER A 128 -21.89 -6.26 10.55
N LEU A 129 -21.72 -7.49 10.07
CA LEU A 129 -22.75 -8.53 10.22
C LEU A 129 -22.69 -9.18 11.61
N LEU A 130 -21.49 -9.56 12.05
CA LEU A 130 -21.27 -10.41 13.22
C LEU A 130 -20.62 -9.68 14.40
N GLY A 131 -20.20 -8.43 14.21
CA GLY A 131 -19.49 -7.65 15.22
C GLY A 131 -17.97 -7.91 15.23
N PRO A 132 -17.23 -7.31 16.18
CA PRO A 132 -15.77 -7.39 16.23
C PRO A 132 -15.22 -8.75 16.68
N SER A 133 -16.07 -9.65 17.20
CA SER A 133 -15.66 -10.99 17.65
C SER A 133 -15.18 -11.91 16.53
N VAL A 134 -15.39 -11.55 15.27
CA VAL A 134 -14.86 -12.26 14.10
C VAL A 134 -13.40 -11.95 13.79
N LEU A 135 -12.86 -10.91 14.42
CA LEU A 135 -11.52 -10.42 14.14
C LEU A 135 -10.45 -11.33 14.77
N PRO A 136 -9.29 -11.46 14.12
CA PRO A 136 -8.13 -12.08 14.75
C PRO A 136 -7.82 -11.43 16.10
N LEU A 137 -7.41 -12.23 17.08
CA LEU A 137 -6.98 -11.79 18.41
C LEU A 137 -8.06 -11.14 19.29
N HIS A 138 -9.33 -11.10 18.86
CA HIS A 138 -10.41 -10.61 19.73
C HIS A 138 -10.62 -11.58 20.91
N PRO A 139 -10.70 -11.11 22.16
CA PRO A 139 -10.74 -11.98 23.35
C PRO A 139 -11.98 -12.89 23.37
N MET A 140 -13.11 -12.38 22.86
CA MET A 140 -14.38 -13.11 22.77
C MET A 140 -14.59 -13.80 21.41
N ARG A 141 -13.50 -14.14 20.69
CA ARG A 141 -13.59 -14.73 19.36
C ARG A 141 -14.22 -16.11 19.42
N ARG A 142 -15.38 -16.27 18.78
CA ARG A 142 -16.09 -17.55 18.63
C ARG A 142 -16.14 -18.04 17.18
N ILE A 143 -15.94 -17.13 16.23
CA ILE A 143 -16.04 -17.40 14.80
C ILE A 143 -14.74 -16.95 14.14
N ALA A 144 -14.16 -17.83 13.33
CA ALA A 144 -13.02 -17.52 12.47
C ALA A 144 -13.51 -17.39 11.04
N PHE A 145 -13.25 -16.24 10.41
CA PHE A 145 -13.56 -16.04 9.01
C PHE A 145 -12.30 -16.27 8.17
N ALA A 146 -12.27 -17.38 7.43
CA ALA A 146 -11.19 -17.74 6.51
C ALA A 146 -11.77 -17.99 5.12
N LEU A 147 -11.04 -17.61 4.07
CA LEU A 147 -11.45 -17.85 2.70
C LEU A 147 -11.17 -19.31 2.34
N GLY A 148 -12.21 -20.09 2.08
CA GLY A 148 -12.08 -21.50 1.63
C GLY A 148 -11.89 -21.64 0.11
N GLY A 149 -12.32 -20.65 -0.67
CA GLY A 149 -12.20 -20.62 -2.12
C GLY A 149 -12.80 -19.34 -2.68
N ASN A 150 -12.42 -18.97 -3.90
CA ASN A 150 -13.01 -17.85 -4.62
C ASN A 150 -13.29 -18.24 -6.08
N GLN A 151 -14.24 -17.52 -6.69
CA GLN A 151 -14.49 -17.54 -8.12
C GLN A 151 -14.76 -16.10 -8.55
N MET A 152 -14.12 -15.65 -9.64
CA MET A 152 -14.26 -14.30 -10.15
C MET A 152 -14.59 -14.35 -11.65
N TRP A 153 -15.52 -13.49 -12.07
CA TRP A 153 -15.83 -13.26 -13.48
C TRP A 153 -15.54 -11.81 -13.81
N PHE A 154 -14.63 -11.58 -14.76
CA PHE A 154 -14.24 -10.26 -15.22
C PHE A 154 -15.07 -9.90 -16.45
N LYS A 155 -16.01 -8.97 -16.28
CA LYS A 155 -16.95 -8.57 -17.36
C LYS A 155 -16.56 -7.30 -18.07
N LYS A 156 -16.00 -6.34 -17.32
CA LYS A 156 -15.59 -5.02 -17.81
C LYS A 156 -14.35 -4.60 -17.07
N GLU A 157 -13.40 -4.01 -17.79
CA GLU A 157 -12.18 -3.49 -17.22
C GLU A 157 -12.45 -2.25 -16.33
N ILE A 158 -11.68 -2.14 -15.24
CA ILE A 158 -11.58 -0.93 -14.41
C ILE A 158 -10.24 -0.28 -14.73
N THR A 159 -10.25 0.93 -15.28
CA THR A 159 -9.04 1.57 -15.80
C THR A 159 -8.29 2.38 -14.74
N LEU A 160 -7.06 2.78 -15.06
CA LEU A 160 -6.23 3.61 -14.19
C LEU A 160 -6.97 4.88 -13.73
N PHE A 161 -6.86 5.19 -12.44
CA PHE A 161 -7.54 6.30 -11.76
C PHE A 161 -9.06 6.23 -11.72
N GLN A 162 -9.70 5.20 -12.29
CA GLN A 162 -11.14 5.03 -12.20
C GLN A 162 -11.55 4.70 -10.76
N SER A 163 -12.58 5.36 -10.27
CA SER A 163 -13.23 5.00 -9.00
C SER A 163 -14.17 3.82 -9.23
N TYR A 164 -14.33 2.99 -8.20
CA TYR A 164 -15.26 1.88 -8.24
C TYR A 164 -15.82 1.58 -6.84
N GLU A 165 -16.97 0.93 -6.83
CA GLU A 165 -17.66 0.46 -5.63
C GLU A 165 -17.65 -1.06 -5.59
N ILE A 166 -17.29 -1.63 -4.45
CA ILE A 166 -17.43 -3.04 -4.14
C ILE A 166 -18.67 -3.20 -3.28
N ARG A 167 -19.71 -3.80 -3.85
CA ARG A 167 -20.96 -4.13 -3.16
C ARG A 167 -20.89 -5.57 -2.69
N THR A 168 -21.01 -5.77 -1.38
CA THR A 168 -20.85 -7.06 -0.72
C THR A 168 -22.12 -7.45 0.00
N ARG A 169 -22.58 -8.69 -0.20
CA ARG A 169 -23.75 -9.26 0.48
C ARG A 169 -23.59 -10.77 0.67
N LEU A 170 -24.35 -11.36 1.60
CA LEU A 170 -24.41 -12.80 1.75
C LEU A 170 -25.34 -13.39 0.69
N LEU A 171 -24.85 -14.38 -0.06
CA LEU A 171 -25.66 -15.11 -1.04
C LEU A 171 -26.38 -16.29 -0.39
N THR A 172 -25.64 -17.10 0.39
CA THR A 172 -26.17 -18.23 1.14
C THR A 172 -25.19 -18.65 2.23
N TRP A 173 -25.63 -19.49 3.17
CA TRP A 173 -24.77 -20.08 4.18
C TRP A 173 -25.29 -21.46 4.57
N ASN A 174 -24.40 -22.27 5.14
CA ASN A 174 -24.77 -23.54 5.79
C ASN A 174 -24.06 -23.66 7.14
N ARG A 175 -24.00 -24.88 7.71
CA ARG A 175 -23.38 -25.12 9.01
C ARG A 175 -21.87 -24.79 9.07
N LYS A 176 -21.17 -24.80 7.92
CA LYS A 176 -19.71 -24.62 7.84
C LYS A 176 -19.30 -23.38 7.02
N TRP A 177 -20.01 -23.08 5.94
CA TRP A 177 -19.60 -22.12 4.93
C TRP A 177 -20.55 -20.94 4.81
N PHE A 178 -19.97 -19.76 4.59
CA PHE A 178 -20.66 -18.58 4.10
C PHE A 178 -20.27 -18.35 2.64
N VAL A 179 -21.26 -18.13 1.77
CA VAL A 179 -21.04 -17.75 0.38
C VAL A 179 -21.35 -16.27 0.26
N ILE A 180 -20.30 -15.47 0.06
CA ILE A 180 -20.40 -14.01 -0.07
C ILE A 180 -20.21 -13.63 -1.53
N GLU A 181 -21.09 -12.76 -2.00
CA GLU A 181 -20.98 -12.17 -3.33
C GLU A 181 -20.33 -10.79 -3.22
N HIS A 182 -19.32 -10.55 -4.06
CA HIS A 182 -18.75 -9.22 -4.31
C HIS A 182 -19.08 -8.81 -5.74
N ARG A 183 -19.70 -7.64 -5.92
CA ARG A 183 -19.92 -7.03 -7.23
C ARG A 183 -19.21 -5.69 -7.30
N MET A 184 -18.34 -5.53 -8.30
CA MET A 184 -17.63 -4.28 -8.54
C MET A 184 -18.35 -3.47 -9.60
N TYR A 185 -18.61 -2.19 -9.30
CA TYR A 185 -19.29 -1.25 -10.19
C TYR A 185 -18.41 -0.03 -10.39
N THR A 186 -18.20 0.35 -11.64
CA THR A 186 -17.65 1.67 -11.97
C THR A 186 -18.81 2.66 -12.13
N PRO A 187 -18.69 3.91 -11.68
CA PRO A 187 -19.60 4.97 -12.10
C PRO A 187 -19.65 4.99 -13.64
N SER A 188 -20.86 5.05 -14.19
CA SER A 188 -21.12 5.25 -15.61
C SER A 188 -20.79 6.67 -16.03
#